data_AF-A0A141RBE0-F1
#
_entry.id   AF-A0A141RBE0-F1
#
_cell.length_a   1.000
_cell.length_b   1.000
_cell.length_c   1.000
_cell.angle_alpha   90.00
_cell.angle_beta   90.00
_cell.angle_gamma   90.00
#
_symmetry.space_group_name_H-M   'P 1'
#
loop_
_entity.id
_entity.type
_entity.pdbx_description
1 polymer ?
#
loop_
_entity_poly.entity_id
_entity_poly.type
_entity_poly.pdbx_seq_one_letter_code
_entity_poly.pdbx_strand_id
1 'polypeptide(L)'
;MEKKSPRIKMLLTPGEVAKRTGVAVSALHFYESKGLIHSQRNAGNQRRYRRDVLRAVAIIKIAQRIGIPLATIGDAFGVLPEGHNLSAKEWKMLSSQWREELD
;
A
#
# COMPACT_ATOMS: atom_id res chain seq x y z
N MET A 1 -9.02 -34.01 9.49
CA MET A 1 -9.01 -32.82 8.60
C MET A 1 -7.81 -31.97 8.95
N GLU A 2 -6.68 -32.12 8.24
CA GLU A 2 -5.51 -31.27 8.45
C GLU A 2 -5.84 -29.83 8.03
N LYS A 3 -5.94 -28.93 9.01
CA LYS A 3 -5.93 -27.48 8.75
C LYS A 3 -4.53 -27.16 8.23
N LYS A 4 -4.35 -27.14 6.91
CA LYS A 4 -3.11 -26.67 6.28
C LYS A 4 -2.87 -25.22 6.71
N SER A 5 -1.94 -25.01 7.63
CA SER A 5 -1.43 -23.68 7.99
C SER A 5 -1.06 -22.94 6.69
N PRO A 6 -1.58 -21.73 6.47
CA PRO A 6 -1.33 -21.04 5.21
C PRO A 6 0.17 -20.75 5.13
N ARG A 7 0.87 -21.38 4.18
CA ARG A 7 2.26 -21.03 3.87
C ARG A 7 2.31 -19.51 3.70
N ILE A 8 3.15 -18.85 4.48
CA ILE A 8 3.36 -17.42 4.38
C ILE A 8 3.96 -17.14 3.00
N LYS A 9 3.11 -16.86 2.01
CA LYS A 9 3.58 -16.42 0.69
C LYS A 9 4.35 -15.12 0.88
N MET A 10 5.62 -15.09 0.46
CA MET A 10 6.46 -13.89 0.49
C MET A 10 5.93 -12.81 -0.46
N LEU A 11 5.30 -13.23 -1.56
CA LEU A 11 4.72 -12.36 -2.58
C LEU A 11 3.23 -12.66 -2.80
N LEU A 12 2.47 -11.62 -3.09
CA LEU A 12 1.03 -11.62 -3.32
C LEU A 12 0.72 -11.29 -4.78
N THR A 13 -0.26 -11.98 -5.35
CA THR A 13 -0.85 -11.62 -6.65
C THR A 13 -1.69 -10.34 -6.53
N PRO A 14 -1.97 -9.62 -7.64
CA PRO A 14 -2.85 -8.45 -7.61
C PRO A 14 -4.24 -8.80 -7.06
N GLY A 15 -4.78 -9.97 -7.41
CA GLY A 15 -6.07 -10.45 -6.89
C GLY A 15 -6.06 -10.73 -5.39
N GLU A 16 -4.97 -11.27 -4.85
CA GLU A 16 -4.82 -11.48 -3.39
C GLU A 16 -4.73 -10.15 -2.64
N VAL A 17 -4.02 -9.16 -3.18
CA VAL A 17 -3.95 -7.82 -2.59
C VAL A 17 -5.34 -7.18 -2.62
N ALA A 18 -5.98 -7.14 -3.79
CA ALA A 18 -7.31 -6.57 -3.99
C ALA A 18 -8.35 -7.17 -3.03
N LYS A 19 -8.38 -8.51 -2.90
CA LYS A 19 -9.28 -9.21 -1.98
C LYS A 19 -9.04 -8.82 -0.51
N ARG A 20 -7.79 -8.60 -0.11
CA ARG A 20 -7.43 -8.30 1.29
C ARG A 20 -7.60 -6.84 1.66
N THR A 21 -7.37 -5.92 0.73
CA THR A 21 -7.46 -4.47 0.98
C THR A 21 -8.83 -3.90 0.60
N GLY A 22 -9.63 -4.64 -0.17
CA GLY A 22 -10.92 -4.19 -0.66
C GLY A 22 -10.79 -3.03 -1.65
N VAL A 23 -9.76 -3.05 -2.50
CA VAL A 23 -9.63 -2.14 -3.65
C VAL A 23 -9.65 -2.97 -4.92
N ALA A 24 -10.07 -2.37 -6.04
CA ALA A 24 -9.99 -3.02 -7.33
C ALA A 24 -8.51 -3.23 -7.76
N VAL A 25 -8.25 -4.25 -8.58
CA VAL A 25 -6.91 -4.45 -9.17
C VAL A 25 -6.47 -3.24 -10.00
N SER A 26 -7.40 -2.56 -10.67
CA SER A 26 -7.14 -1.30 -11.37
C SER A 26 -6.64 -0.20 -10.45
N ALA A 27 -7.16 -0.12 -9.22
CA ALA A 27 -6.68 0.84 -8.22
C ALA A 27 -5.23 0.53 -7.79
N LEU A 28 -4.86 -0.75 -7.68
CA LEU A 28 -3.47 -1.14 -7.42
C LEU A 28 -2.55 -0.69 -8.56
N HIS A 29 -2.94 -0.92 -9.81
CA HIS A 29 -2.17 -0.44 -10.96
C HIS A 29 -2.09 1.09 -11.01
N PHE A 30 -3.16 1.78 -10.62
CA PHE A 30 -3.17 3.23 -10.55
C PHE A 30 -2.22 3.74 -9.46
N TYR A 31 -2.25 3.20 -8.25
CA TYR A 31 -1.31 3.56 -7.20
C TYR A 31 0.14 3.26 -7.59
N GLU A 32 0.38 2.14 -8.29
CA GLU A 32 1.70 1.81 -8.82
C GLU A 32 2.15 2.82 -9.89
N SER A 33 1.26 3.24 -10.79
CA SER A 33 1.56 4.28 -11.79
C SER A 33 1.86 5.66 -11.18
N LYS A 34 1.41 5.88 -9.95
CA LYS A 34 1.69 7.09 -9.15
C LYS A 34 2.90 6.93 -8.22
N GLY A 35 3.62 5.80 -8.30
CA GLY A 35 4.80 5.53 -7.48
C GLY A 35 4.51 5.21 -6.01
N LEU A 36 3.25 5.04 -5.62
CA LEU A 36 2.85 4.86 -4.21
C LEU A 36 3.05 3.44 -3.70
N ILE A 37 3.03 2.47 -4.62
CA ILE A 37 3.29 1.07 -4.35
C ILE A 37 4.16 0.49 -5.46
N HIS A 38 4.90 -0.57 -5.14
CA HIS A 38 5.81 -1.21 -6.08
C HIS A 38 5.48 -2.70 -6.21
N SER A 39 5.56 -3.21 -7.44
CA SER A 39 5.53 -4.64 -7.71
C SER A 39 6.87 -5.12 -8.27
N GLN A 40 7.12 -6.42 -8.12
CA GLN A 40 8.12 -7.15 -8.88
C GLN A 40 7.40 -7.99 -9.93
N ARG A 41 8.06 -8.29 -11.04
CA ARG A 41 7.52 -9.19 -12.06
C ARG A 41 8.11 -10.59 -11.88
N ASN A 42 7.28 -11.62 -12.00
CA ASN A 42 7.76 -12.99 -12.05
C ASN A 42 8.21 -13.37 -13.48
N ALA A 43 8.71 -14.59 -13.65
CA ALA A 43 9.14 -15.12 -14.97
C ALA A 43 8.03 -15.09 -16.04
N GLY A 44 6.76 -15.13 -15.64
CA GLY A 44 5.60 -15.00 -16.54
C GLY A 44 5.14 -13.56 -16.77
N ASN A 45 5.98 -12.57 -16.44
CA ASN A 45 5.68 -11.12 -16.57
C ASN A 45 4.45 -10.65 -15.75
N GLN A 46 4.02 -11.42 -14.75
CA GLN A 46 2.91 -11.07 -13.87
C GLN A 46 3.41 -10.29 -12.66
N ARG A 47 2.66 -9.24 -12.28
CA ARG A 47 2.93 -8.46 -11.06
C ARG A 47 2.81 -9.31 -9.81
N ARG A 48 3.72 -9.05 -8.87
CA ARG A 48 3.80 -9.66 -7.55
C ARG A 48 4.17 -8.59 -6.54
N TYR A 49 3.39 -8.47 -5.48
CA TYR A 49 3.58 -7.47 -4.45
C TYR A 49 4.16 -8.11 -3.20
N ARG A 50 5.07 -7.41 -2.53
CA ARG A 50 5.46 -7.76 -1.16
C ARG A 50 4.29 -7.53 -0.20
N ARG A 51 4.34 -8.12 0.98
CA ARG A 51 3.23 -8.08 1.96
C ARG A 51 2.96 -6.68 2.53
N ASP A 52 4.00 -5.89 2.63
CA ASP A 52 3.97 -4.49 3.07
C ASP A 52 3.03 -3.61 2.22
N VAL A 53 2.78 -3.98 0.95
CA VAL A 53 1.77 -3.33 0.09
C VAL A 53 0.39 -3.24 0.75
N LEU A 54 0.02 -4.22 1.57
CA LEU A 54 -1.29 -4.23 2.24
C LEU A 54 -1.43 -3.05 3.18
N ARG A 55 -0.33 -2.69 3.87
CA ARG A 55 -0.27 -1.55 4.77
C ARG A 55 -0.31 -0.24 4.00
N ALA A 56 0.49 -0.14 2.93
CA ALA A 56 0.51 1.04 2.06
C ALA A 56 -0.89 1.34 1.49
N VAL A 57 -1.58 0.33 0.95
CA VAL A 57 -2.94 0.49 0.41
C VAL A 57 -3.94 0.86 1.51
N ALA A 58 -3.84 0.28 2.71
CA ALA A 58 -4.71 0.66 3.82
C ALA A 58 -4.53 2.14 4.22
N ILE A 59 -3.29 2.62 4.28
CA ILE A 59 -2.96 4.02 4.53
C ILE A 59 -3.56 4.94 3.45
N ILE A 60 -3.33 4.61 2.17
CA ILE A 60 -3.86 5.39 1.04
C ILE A 60 -5.39 5.49 1.14
N LYS A 61 -6.09 4.38 1.45
CA LYS A 61 -7.54 4.38 1.63
C LYS A 61 -8.01 5.28 2.77
N ILE A 62 -7.33 5.24 3.91
CA ILE A 62 -7.68 6.06 5.08
C ILE A 62 -7.50 7.54 4.73
N ALA A 63 -6.34 7.90 4.15
CA ALA A 63 -6.02 9.27 3.74
C ALA A 63 -7.04 9.81 2.70
N GLN A 64 -7.37 9.02 1.68
CA GLN A 64 -8.40 9.40 0.70
C GLN A 64 -9.78 9.59 1.34
N ARG A 65 -10.14 8.78 2.35
CA ARG A 65 -11.43 8.89 3.05
C ARG A 65 -11.56 10.18 3.86
N ILE A 66 -10.45 10.73 4.33
CA ILE A 66 -10.42 12.02 5.07
C ILE A 66 -10.13 13.21 4.14
N GLY A 67 -10.16 13.02 2.82
CA GLY A 67 -10.06 14.10 1.84
C GLY A 67 -8.65 14.44 1.36
N ILE A 68 -7.63 13.67 1.76
CA ILE A 68 -6.24 14.00 1.42
C ILE A 68 -5.96 13.66 -0.05
N PRO A 69 -5.42 14.61 -0.85
CA PRO A 69 -5.06 14.36 -2.22
C PRO A 69 -3.99 13.29 -2.35
N LEU A 70 -4.07 12.49 -3.42
CA LEU A 70 -3.11 11.41 -3.65
C LEU A 70 -1.68 11.91 -3.85
N ALA A 71 -1.50 13.14 -4.34
CA ALA A 71 -0.20 13.79 -4.47
C ALA A 71 0.45 14.02 -3.09
N THR A 72 -0.30 14.58 -2.13
CA THR A 72 0.14 14.78 -0.73
C THR A 72 0.51 13.46 -0.06
N ILE A 73 -0.23 12.39 -0.36
CA ILE A 73 0.12 11.03 0.10
C ILE A 73 1.46 10.60 -0.52
N GLY A 74 1.67 10.87 -1.81
CA GLY A 74 2.93 10.58 -2.50
C GLY A 74 4.12 11.31 -1.89
N ASP A 75 3.99 12.60 -1.59
CA ASP A 75 5.03 13.41 -0.95
C ASP A 75 5.42 12.82 0.41
N ALA A 76 4.41 12.44 1.21
CA ALA A 76 4.62 11.81 2.51
C ALA A 76 5.31 10.44 2.43
N PHE A 77 5.09 9.68 1.35
CA PHE A 77 5.81 8.42 1.09
C PHE A 77 7.22 8.67 0.54
N GLY A 78 7.43 9.75 -0.22
CA GLY A 78 8.72 10.13 -0.80
C GLY A 78 9.76 10.61 0.21
N VAL A 79 9.34 10.99 1.43
CA VAL A 79 10.23 11.24 2.57
C VAL A 79 10.95 9.97 3.04
N LEU A 80 10.46 8.79 2.66
CA LEU A 80 11.07 7.52 3.02
C LEU A 80 12.16 7.09 2.03
N PRO A 81 13.24 6.43 2.49
CA PRO A 81 14.23 5.81 1.61
C PRO A 81 13.58 4.85 0.61
N GLU A 82 14.14 4.74 -0.60
CA GLU A 82 13.63 3.83 -1.62
C GLU A 82 13.47 2.39 -1.08
N GLY A 83 12.27 1.82 -1.25
CA GLY A 83 11.95 0.48 -0.77
C GLY A 83 11.56 0.41 0.72
N HIS A 84 11.51 1.53 1.42
CA HIS A 84 10.98 1.62 2.78
C HIS A 84 9.46 1.84 2.75
N ASN A 85 8.73 1.08 3.55
CA ASN A 85 7.27 1.26 3.69
C ASN A 85 6.98 1.96 5.01
N LEU A 86 5.96 2.83 5.02
CA LEU A 86 5.53 3.55 6.22
C LEU A 86 5.27 2.60 7.39
N SER A 87 6.13 2.69 8.40
CA SER A 87 5.94 2.12 9.72
C SER A 87 4.76 2.78 10.43
N ALA A 88 4.29 2.17 11.52
CA ALA A 88 3.26 2.77 12.37
C ALA A 88 3.66 4.15 12.92
N LYS A 89 4.96 4.33 13.22
CA LYS A 89 5.49 5.58 13.78
C LYS A 89 5.46 6.69 12.75
N GLU A 90 5.93 6.42 11.54
CA GLU A 90 5.93 7.38 10.43
C GLU A 90 4.49 7.77 10.06
N TRP A 91 3.58 6.80 10.00
CA TRP A 91 2.15 7.07 9.81
C TRP A 91 1.59 8.00 10.89
N LYS A 92 1.89 7.74 12.17
CA LYS A 92 1.41 8.59 13.27
C LYS A 92 1.88 10.03 13.09
N MET A 93 3.15 10.25 12.77
CA MET A 93 3.71 11.59 12.55
C MET A 93 3.01 12.31 11.39
N LEU A 94 2.87 11.64 10.23
CA LEU A 94 2.20 12.22 9.05
C LEU A 94 0.73 12.51 9.31
N SER A 95 0.02 11.57 9.96
CA SER A 95 -1.40 11.73 10.27
C SER A 95 -1.69 12.85 11.27
N SER A 96 -0.74 13.12 12.18
CA SER A 96 -0.83 14.26 13.10
C SER A 96 -0.68 15.58 12.36
N GLN A 97 0.26 15.67 11.40
CA GLN A 97 0.43 16.87 10.59
C GLN A 97 -0.82 17.16 9.73
N TRP A 98 -1.40 16.13 9.10
CA TRP A 98 -2.62 16.31 8.32
C TRP A 98 -3.85 16.66 9.17
N ARG A 99 -3.88 16.25 10.45
CA ARG A 99 -4.91 16.66 11.39
C ARG A 99 -4.86 18.17 11.63
N GLU A 100 -3.66 18.72 11.81
CA GLU A 100 -3.44 20.16 12.03
C GLU A 100 -3.76 21.00 10.78
N GLU A 101 -3.60 20.46 9.57
CA GLU A 101 -3.95 21.15 8.31
C GLU A 101 -5.46 21.09 7.97
N LEU A 102 -6.22 20.16 8.59
CA LEU A 102 -7.65 19.96 8.34
C LEU A 102 -8.57 20.60 9.39
N ASP A 103 -8.02 21.03 10.53
CA ASP A 103 -8.70 21.84 11.57
C ASP A 103 -8.59 23.35 11.24
#